data_AF-A0A5C6J2H6-F1
#
_entry.id   AF-A0A5C6J2H6-F1
#
_cell.length_a   1.000
_cell.length_b   1.000
_cell.length_c   1.000
_cell.angle_alpha   90.00
_cell.angle_beta   90.00
_cell.angle_gamma   90.00
#
_symmetry.space_group_name_H-M   'P 1'
#
loop_
_entity.id
_entity.type
_entity.pdbx_description
1 polymer ?
#
loop_
_entity_poly.entity_id
_entity_poly.type
_entity_poly.pdbx_seq_one_letter_code
_entity_poly.pdbx_strand_id
1 'polypeptide(L)'
;METLREMLDRVARDVFPAADGRTRVVPQPSPRDAGVLAFTAHCVVVTDEDPAWVYEVLRDLDCDPPAGALHPAFLAALAERTGRRAETVDALLVGTPLPGAPDLALTEIRDAGHPRIRYARERREEVRAWQADGGVLV
;
A
#
# COMPACT_ATOMS: atom_id res chain seq x y z
N MET A 1 8.52 0.84 -18.57
CA MET A 1 7.94 1.71 -17.52
C MET A 1 8.25 1.04 -16.19
N GLU A 2 8.85 1.74 -15.23
CA GLU A 2 9.14 1.13 -13.92
C GLU A 2 7.84 0.72 -13.20
N THR A 3 7.85 -0.47 -12.62
CA THR A 3 6.74 -1.10 -11.92
C THR A 3 6.74 -0.74 -10.43
N LEU A 4 5.62 -1.01 -9.73
CA LEU A 4 5.55 -0.84 -8.28
C LEU A 4 6.60 -1.70 -7.55
N ARG A 5 6.81 -2.94 -7.99
CA ARG A 5 7.80 -3.85 -7.41
C ARG A 5 9.21 -3.26 -7.50
N GLU A 6 9.62 -2.85 -8.70
CA GLU A 6 10.95 -2.27 -8.92
C GLU A 6 11.18 -1.02 -8.07
N MET A 7 10.14 -0.20 -7.89
CA MET A 7 10.19 0.97 -7.03
C MET A 7 10.36 0.59 -5.55
N LEU A 8 9.56 -0.34 -5.03
CA LEU A 8 9.67 -0.79 -3.65
C LEU A 8 11.01 -1.48 -3.37
N ASP A 9 11.55 -2.25 -4.32
CA ASP A 9 12.88 -2.86 -4.23
C ASP A 9 14.02 -1.83 -4.18
N ARG A 10 13.83 -0.65 -4.78
CA ARG A 10 14.77 0.48 -4.68
C ARG A 10 14.63 1.19 -3.34
N VAL A 11 13.40 1.46 -2.90
CA VAL A 11 13.11 2.07 -1.59
C VAL A 11 13.67 1.22 -0.46
N ALA A 12 13.56 -0.11 -0.54
CA ALA A 12 14.15 -1.05 0.42
C ALA A 12 15.69 -0.98 0.53
N ARG A 13 16.35 -0.30 -0.41
CA ARG A 13 17.79 -0.05 -0.47
C ARG A 13 18.12 1.44 -0.32
N ASP A 14 17.23 2.20 0.30
CA ASP A 14 17.34 3.65 0.54
C ASP A 14 17.43 4.49 -0.75
N VAL A 15 16.93 3.99 -1.88
CA VAL A 15 16.85 4.72 -3.16
C VAL A 15 15.40 5.15 -3.42
N PHE A 16 15.07 6.35 -2.95
CA PHE A 16 13.73 6.94 -3.07
C PHE A 16 13.48 7.64 -4.42
N PRO A 17 12.21 7.84 -4.82
CA PRO A 17 11.86 8.76 -5.91
C PRO A 17 12.36 10.18 -5.63
N ALA A 18 12.61 10.95 -6.69
CA ALA A 18 12.98 12.35 -6.56
C ALA A 18 11.80 13.16 -5.97
N ALA A 19 12.11 14.10 -5.07
CA ALA A 19 11.15 15.04 -4.51
C ALA A 19 10.78 16.14 -5.53
N ASP A 20 10.13 15.73 -6.62
CA ASP A 20 9.88 16.54 -7.82
C ASP A 20 8.46 17.12 -7.91
N GLY A 21 7.64 16.91 -6.86
CA GLY A 21 6.26 17.35 -6.77
C GLY A 21 5.30 16.56 -7.67
N ARG A 22 5.74 15.44 -8.27
CA ARG A 22 4.94 14.72 -9.27
C ARG A 22 4.10 13.61 -8.65
N THR A 23 2.99 13.33 -9.33
CA THR A 23 2.21 12.10 -9.15
C THR A 23 2.40 11.19 -10.35
N ARG A 24 2.84 9.96 -10.10
CA ARG A 24 3.01 8.94 -11.13
C ARG A 24 1.88 7.92 -11.06
N VAL A 25 1.29 7.59 -12.20
CA VAL A 25 0.33 6.48 -12.30
C VAL A 25 1.08 5.22 -12.77
N VAL A 26 0.88 4.10 -12.08
CA VAL A 26 1.45 2.79 -12.43
C VAL A 26 0.35 1.73 -12.41
N PRO A 27 0.44 0.69 -13.28
CA PRO A 27 -0.53 -0.39 -13.30
C PRO A 27 -0.48 -1.21 -12.02
N GLN A 28 -1.58 -1.88 -11.72
CA GLN A 28 -1.69 -2.75 -10.55
C GLN A 28 -0.82 -3.99 -10.75
N PRO A 29 0.00 -4.40 -9.76
CA PRO A 29 0.71 -5.68 -9.84
C PRO A 29 -0.24 -6.88 -9.70
N SER A 30 -1.42 -6.68 -9.10
CA SER A 30 -2.50 -7.67 -9.01
C SER A 30 -3.86 -6.96 -8.96
N PRO A 31 -4.98 -7.66 -9.25
CA PRO A 31 -6.33 -7.09 -9.12
C PRO A 31 -6.69 -6.58 -7.71
N ARG A 32 -5.90 -6.86 -6.67
CA ARG A 32 -6.13 -6.36 -5.31
C ARG A 32 -5.35 -5.09 -4.99
N ASP A 33 -4.22 -4.89 -5.66
CA ASP A 33 -3.24 -3.88 -5.31
C ASP A 33 -3.52 -2.56 -6.03
N ALA A 34 -4.50 -1.82 -5.51
CA ALA A 34 -4.81 -0.47 -5.93
C ALA A 34 -4.71 0.48 -4.74
N GLY A 35 -4.21 1.69 -4.97
CA GLY A 35 -4.10 2.68 -3.91
C GLY A 35 -3.09 3.78 -4.22
N VAL A 36 -2.67 4.48 -3.17
CA VAL A 36 -1.72 5.58 -3.25
C VAL A 36 -0.57 5.33 -2.30
N LEU A 37 0.66 5.53 -2.78
CA LEU A 37 1.85 5.63 -1.96
C LEU A 37 2.39 7.04 -2.04
N ALA A 38 2.65 7.65 -0.88
CA ALA A 38 3.27 8.97 -0.80
C ALA A 38 4.70 8.86 -0.27
N PHE A 39 5.61 9.49 -0.99
CA PHE A 39 6.98 9.77 -0.61
C PHE A 39 7.14 11.27 -0.37
N THR A 40 8.35 11.70 0.01
CA THR A 40 8.68 13.13 0.12
C THR A 40 8.47 13.83 -1.22
N ALA A 41 7.41 14.65 -1.30
CA ALA A 41 7.01 15.40 -2.49
C ALA A 41 6.93 14.56 -3.78
N HIS A 42 6.55 13.28 -3.67
CA HIS A 42 6.32 12.41 -4.82
C HIS A 42 5.23 11.39 -4.47
N CYS A 43 4.21 11.28 -5.30
CA CYS A 43 3.11 10.33 -5.07
C CYS A 43 3.03 9.30 -6.19
N VAL A 44 2.55 8.11 -5.87
CA VAL A 44 2.34 7.03 -6.81
C VAL A 44 0.92 6.52 -6.66
N VAL A 45 0.13 6.64 -7.72
CA VAL A 45 -1.20 6.07 -7.82
C VAL A 45 -1.07 4.72 -8.52
N VAL A 46 -1.42 3.65 -7.83
CA VAL A 46 -1.43 2.28 -8.34
C VAL A 46 -2.85 1.96 -8.76
N THR A 47 -3.11 1.90 -10.06
CA THR A 47 -4.45 1.64 -10.61
C THR A 47 -4.37 1.22 -12.08
N ASP A 48 -5.33 0.40 -12.51
CA ASP A 48 -5.54 0.06 -13.92
C ASP A 48 -6.58 0.97 -14.59
N GLU A 49 -7.10 1.97 -13.86
CA GLU A 49 -7.92 3.05 -14.42
C GLU A 49 -7.12 3.91 -15.40
N ASP A 50 -7.84 4.64 -16.26
CA ASP A 50 -7.24 5.57 -17.21
C ASP A 50 -6.39 6.65 -16.47
N PRO A 51 -5.07 6.75 -16.74
CA PRO A 51 -4.23 7.78 -16.16
C PRO A 51 -4.75 9.20 -16.44
N ALA A 52 -5.40 9.46 -17.57
CA ALA A 52 -5.97 10.78 -17.87
C ALA A 52 -7.02 11.18 -16.83
N TRP A 53 -7.91 10.26 -16.46
CA TRP A 53 -8.89 10.49 -15.40
C TRP A 53 -8.22 10.82 -14.06
N VAL A 54 -7.16 10.08 -13.68
CA VAL A 54 -6.42 10.36 -12.44
C VAL A 54 -5.90 11.80 -12.43
N TYR A 55 -5.27 12.23 -13.53
CA TYR A 55 -4.71 13.56 -13.64
C TYR A 55 -5.77 14.67 -13.73
N GLU A 56 -6.94 14.39 -14.30
CA GLU A 56 -8.09 15.30 -14.29
C GLU A 56 -8.61 15.51 -12.87
N VAL A 57 -8.91 14.42 -12.13
CA VAL A 57 -9.40 14.54 -10.75
C VAL A 57 -8.41 15.29 -9.88
N LEU A 58 -7.10 15.02 -10.00
CA LEU A 58 -6.07 15.72 -9.22
C LEU A 58 -6.00 17.22 -9.55
N ARG A 59 -6.19 17.61 -10.81
CA ARG A 59 -6.14 19.02 -11.25
C ARG A 59 -7.34 19.82 -10.74
N ASP A 60 -8.48 19.16 -10.58
CA ASP A 60 -9.72 19.81 -10.16
C ASP A 60 -9.81 19.99 -8.64
N LEU A 61 -8.83 19.50 -7.86
CA LEU A 61 -8.76 19.72 -6.42
C LEU A 61 -8.24 21.12 -6.10
N ASP A 62 -8.95 21.81 -5.22
CA ASP A 62 -8.48 23.05 -4.59
C ASP A 62 -7.54 22.72 -3.42
N CYS A 63 -6.32 22.26 -3.73
CA CYS A 63 -5.29 21.93 -2.75
C CYS A 63 -3.88 22.11 -3.31
N ASP A 64 -2.87 22.07 -2.44
CA ASP A 64 -1.46 22.07 -2.87
C ASP A 64 -1.17 20.81 -3.72
N PRO A 65 -0.65 20.94 -4.97
CA PRO A 65 -0.52 19.80 -5.88
C PRO A 65 0.18 18.55 -5.31
N PRO A 66 1.26 18.65 -4.51
CA PRO A 66 1.89 17.49 -3.88
C PRO A 66 0.99 16.74 -2.90
N ALA A 67 -0.02 17.40 -2.32
CA ALA A 67 -0.98 16.79 -1.39
C ALA A 67 -2.17 16.12 -2.08
N GLY A 68 -2.39 16.39 -3.37
CA GLY A 68 -3.60 15.97 -4.11
C GLY A 68 -3.86 14.46 -4.07
N ALA A 69 -2.83 13.63 -4.19
CA ALA A 69 -3.00 12.18 -4.21
C ALA A 69 -3.41 11.57 -2.84
N LEU A 70 -3.15 12.29 -1.73
CA LEU A 70 -3.65 11.91 -0.40
C LEU A 70 -4.88 12.71 0.03
N HIS A 71 -5.38 13.61 -0.83
CA HIS A 71 -6.54 14.40 -0.54
C HIS A 71 -7.78 13.50 -0.37
N PRO A 72 -8.62 13.70 0.67
CA PRO A 72 -9.78 12.83 0.92
C PRO A 72 -10.73 12.69 -0.27
N ALA A 73 -10.95 13.77 -1.04
CA ALA A 73 -11.81 13.73 -2.23
C ALA A 73 -11.23 12.86 -3.35
N PHE A 74 -9.91 12.86 -3.55
CA PHE A 74 -9.26 11.97 -4.52
C PHE A 74 -9.34 10.52 -4.07
N LEU A 75 -9.03 10.24 -2.80
CA LEU A 75 -9.11 8.89 -2.24
C LEU A 75 -10.53 8.33 -2.30
N ALA A 76 -11.55 9.16 -2.05
CA ALA A 76 -12.95 8.79 -2.20
C ALA A 76 -13.31 8.47 -3.66
N ALA A 77 -12.91 9.32 -4.61
CA ALA A 77 -13.16 9.10 -6.04
C ALA A 77 -12.45 7.83 -6.55
N LEU A 78 -11.21 7.58 -6.12
CA LEU A 78 -10.47 6.37 -6.46
C LEU A 78 -11.14 5.12 -5.86
N ALA A 79 -11.58 5.19 -4.60
CA ALA A 79 -12.29 4.10 -3.95
C ALA A 79 -13.60 3.76 -4.68
N GLU A 80 -14.41 4.78 -5.01
CA GLU A 80 -15.66 4.60 -5.75
C GLU A 80 -15.41 3.96 -7.12
N ARG A 81 -14.49 4.54 -7.90
CA ARG A 81 -14.20 4.10 -9.26
C ARG A 81 -13.68 2.67 -9.32
N THR A 82 -12.89 2.28 -8.32
CA THR A 82 -12.30 0.95 -8.24
C THR A 82 -13.16 -0.06 -7.44
N GLY A 83 -14.35 0.34 -6.96
CA GLY A 83 -15.22 -0.53 -6.15
C GLY A 83 -14.60 -0.93 -4.81
N ARG A 84 -13.75 -0.08 -4.24
CA ARG A 84 -12.97 -0.32 -3.01
C ARG A 84 -13.43 0.59 -1.87
N ARG A 85 -12.92 0.29 -0.68
CA ARG A 85 -13.08 1.12 0.53
C ARG A 85 -11.71 1.34 1.15
N ALA A 86 -11.52 2.52 1.74
CA ALA A 86 -10.34 2.85 2.53
C ALA A 86 -10.78 3.16 3.96
N GLU A 87 -10.03 2.64 4.94
CA GLU A 87 -10.32 2.84 6.37
C GLU A 87 -9.42 3.95 6.94
N THR A 88 -8.11 3.83 6.72
CA THR A 88 -7.11 4.78 7.20
C THR A 88 -5.95 4.88 6.22
N VAL A 89 -5.26 6.01 6.23
CA VAL A 89 -3.89 6.13 5.73
C VAL A 89 -2.96 5.50 6.78
N ASP A 90 -1.95 4.77 6.35
CA ASP A 90 -1.00 4.08 7.22
C ASP A 90 0.42 4.17 6.63
N ALA A 91 1.42 3.87 7.45
CA ALA A 91 2.81 3.82 7.02
C ALA A 91 3.14 2.43 6.44
N LEU A 92 3.66 2.41 5.21
CA LEU A 92 4.26 1.21 4.62
C LEU A 92 5.74 1.16 4.96
N LEU A 93 6.15 0.12 5.67
CA LEU A 93 7.56 -0.17 5.93
C LEU A 93 8.03 -1.26 4.96
N VAL A 94 9.18 -1.04 4.33
CA VAL A 94 9.81 -2.00 3.42
C VAL A 94 11.27 -2.18 3.80
N GLY A 95 11.73 -3.42 3.77
CA GLY A 95 13.09 -3.78 4.10
C GLY A 95 13.42 -5.19 3.64
N THR A 96 14.72 -5.49 3.57
CA THR A 96 15.20 -6.84 3.25
C THR A 96 15.13 -7.71 4.51
N PRO A 97 14.72 -8.99 4.44
CA PRO A 97 14.75 -9.88 5.61
C PRO A 97 16.17 -9.97 6.18
N LEU A 98 16.26 -9.95 7.50
CA LEU A 98 17.52 -10.25 8.19
C LEU A 98 17.89 -11.74 8.00
N PRO A 99 19.19 -12.07 7.96
CA PRO A 99 19.60 -13.47 7.88
C PRO A 99 19.21 -14.23 9.15
N GLY A 100 18.86 -15.51 8.98
CA GLY A 100 18.54 -16.42 10.08
C GLY A 100 17.05 -16.50 10.43
N ALA A 101 16.75 -17.29 11.45
CA ALA A 101 15.41 -17.38 12.02
C ALA A 101 15.18 -16.23 13.02
N PRO A 102 13.94 -15.74 13.19
CA PRO A 102 13.65 -14.75 14.22
C PRO A 102 13.97 -15.32 15.61
N ASP A 103 14.58 -14.52 16.48
CA ASP A 103 14.82 -14.85 17.90
C ASP A 103 13.54 -14.69 18.74
N LEU A 104 12.43 -15.21 18.20
CA LEU A 104 11.11 -15.16 18.79
C LEU A 104 10.51 -16.56 18.71
N ALA A 105 10.04 -17.08 19.85
CA ALA A 105 9.33 -18.35 19.88
C ALA A 105 7.98 -18.18 19.15
N LEU A 106 7.89 -18.73 17.93
CA LEU A 106 6.70 -18.65 17.08
C LEU A 106 6.08 -20.03 16.88
N THR A 107 4.82 -20.18 17.25
CA THR A 107 4.02 -21.38 16.93
C THR A 107 2.98 -21.03 15.86
N GLU A 108 3.04 -21.67 14.69
CA GLU A 108 2.09 -21.39 13.60
C GLU A 108 0.65 -21.73 14.02
N ILE A 109 -0.27 -20.77 13.82
CA ILE A 109 -1.69 -20.92 14.07
C ILE A 109 -2.36 -21.30 12.74
N ARG A 110 -2.92 -22.52 12.70
CA ARG A 110 -3.65 -23.01 11.51
C ARG A 110 -5.16 -22.77 11.59
N ASP A 111 -5.72 -22.76 12.80
CA ASP A 111 -7.15 -22.53 13.00
C ASP A 111 -7.55 -21.08 12.70
N ALA A 112 -8.79 -20.91 12.22
CA ALA A 112 -9.35 -19.62 11.80
C ALA A 112 -10.25 -18.96 12.87
N GLY A 113 -10.28 -19.45 14.10
CA GLY A 113 -11.18 -19.00 15.15
C GLY A 113 -10.86 -17.59 15.65
N HIS A 114 -9.58 -17.19 15.64
CA HIS A 114 -9.17 -15.89 16.16
C HIS A 114 -9.70 -14.73 15.27
N PRO A 115 -10.46 -13.76 15.81
CA PRO A 115 -11.06 -12.68 15.03
C PRO A 115 -10.06 -11.88 14.17
N ARG A 116 -8.83 -11.67 14.67
CA ARG A 116 -7.78 -10.98 13.92
C ARG A 116 -7.32 -11.74 12.67
N ILE A 117 -7.26 -13.07 12.74
CA ILE A 117 -6.84 -13.93 11.62
C ILE A 117 -7.94 -13.91 10.54
N ARG A 118 -9.22 -14.01 10.95
CA ARG A 118 -10.35 -13.88 10.01
C ARG A 118 -10.33 -12.53 9.29
N TYR A 119 -10.22 -11.44 10.04
CA TYR A 119 -10.14 -10.09 9.49
C TYR A 119 -9.02 -9.94 8.45
N ALA A 120 -7.84 -10.49 8.73
CA ALA A 120 -6.70 -10.44 7.82
C ALA A 120 -6.95 -11.27 6.55
N ARG A 121 -7.47 -12.50 6.67
CA ARG A 121 -7.77 -13.38 5.53
C ARG A 121 -8.86 -12.84 4.60
N GLU A 122 -9.80 -12.05 5.12
CA GLU A 122 -10.79 -11.35 4.28
C GLU A 122 -10.14 -10.28 3.37
N ARG A 123 -9.00 -9.73 3.78
CA ARG A 123 -8.39 -8.53 3.17
C ARG A 123 -7.07 -8.78 2.46
N ARG A 124 -6.37 -9.88 2.77
CA ARG A 124 -5.01 -10.16 2.31
C ARG A 124 -4.91 -11.61 1.84
N GLU A 125 -3.99 -11.84 0.92
CA GLU A 125 -3.65 -13.18 0.45
C GLU A 125 -2.43 -13.72 1.20
N GLU A 126 -2.25 -15.04 1.15
CA GLU A 126 -1.09 -15.74 1.73
C GLU A 126 -0.88 -15.45 3.24
N VAL A 127 -1.96 -15.09 3.95
CA VAL A 127 -1.92 -14.79 5.38
C VAL A 127 -1.53 -16.03 6.16
N ARG A 128 -0.40 -15.91 6.86
CA ARG A 128 0.08 -16.86 7.85
C ARG A 128 -0.02 -16.19 9.22
N ALA A 129 -0.28 -16.99 10.25
CA ALA A 129 -0.44 -16.47 11.59
C ALA A 129 0.41 -17.28 12.57
N TRP A 130 0.94 -16.62 13.60
CA TRP A 130 1.76 -17.25 14.62
C TRP A 130 1.38 -16.73 16.01
N GLN A 131 1.41 -17.63 16.97
CA GLN A 131 1.43 -17.30 18.39
C GLN A 131 2.85 -16.89 18.77
N ALA A 132 3.00 -15.72 19.37
CA ALA A 132 4.21 -15.24 20.03
C ALA A 132 3.94 -15.08 21.54
N ASP A 133 4.98 -14.84 22.34
CA ASP A 133 4.77 -14.47 23.74
C ASP A 133 4.01 -13.15 23.83
N GLY A 134 2.89 -13.15 24.55
CA GLY A 134 2.02 -11.98 24.73
C GLY A 134 1.16 -11.55 23.53
N GLY A 135 1.17 -12.25 22.38
CA GLY A 135 0.39 -11.78 21.22
C GLY A 135 0.30 -12.72 20.01
N VAL A 136 -0.44 -12.25 19.01
CA VAL A 136 -0.63 -12.93 17.71
C VAL A 136 -0.01 -12.09 16.61
N LEU A 137 0.86 -12.69 15.81
CA LEU A 137 1.40 -12.14 14.57
C LEU A 137 0.56 -12.65 13.41
N VAL A 138 0.08 -11.74 12.55
CA VAL A 138 -0.76 -12.04 11.36
C VAL A 138 -0.31 -11.22 10.17
#